data_AF-A0A8S9YNN5-F1
#
_entry.id   AF-A0A8S9YNN5-F1
#
_cell.length_a   1.000
_cell.length_b   1.000
_cell.length_c   1.000
_cell.angle_alpha   90.00
_cell.angle_beta   90.00
_cell.angle_gamma   90.00
#
_symmetry.space_group_name_H-M   'P 1'
#
loop_
_entity.id
_entity.type
_entity.pdbx_description
1 polymer ?
#
loop_
_entity_poly.entity_id
_entity_poly.type
_entity_poly.pdbx_seq_one_letter_code
_entity_poly.pdbx_strand_id
1 'polypeptide(L)'
;MLESSDLLARWRGTARLFAALLIAQPPSQLRLKRPPHLNPALLWRVIAGMVNKSFVLCATAEILHGLLEVGGTTLLNVYGVQSERLLSTITNCINSSPSLRDSSPEIALLSTIELAQKIGQFPYVPAKIS
;
A
#
# COMPACT_ATOMS: atom_id res chain seq x y z
N MET A 1 -16.13 23.28 4.22
CA MET A 1 -14.70 22.94 4.06
C MET A 1 -14.32 21.62 4.76
N LEU A 2 -15.29 20.72 5.01
CA LEU A 2 -15.10 19.39 5.63
C LEU A 2 -15.06 18.23 4.60
N GLU A 3 -15.32 18.50 3.32
CA GLU A 3 -15.67 17.44 2.37
C GLU A 3 -14.48 16.71 1.74
N SER A 4 -13.32 17.37 1.61
CA SER A 4 -12.15 16.77 0.95
C SER A 4 -11.36 15.82 1.85
N SER A 5 -11.17 16.16 3.13
CA SER A 5 -10.47 15.31 4.10
C SER A 5 -11.23 14.02 4.39
N ASP A 6 -12.56 14.12 4.55
CA ASP A 6 -13.41 12.97 4.81
C ASP A 6 -13.48 12.03 3.59
N LEU A 7 -13.44 12.58 2.38
CA LEU A 7 -13.38 11.81 1.15
C LEU A 7 -12.07 11.03 1.02
N LEU A 8 -10.94 11.70 1.26
CA LEU A 8 -9.61 11.08 1.23
C LEU A 8 -9.48 9.96 2.28
N ALA A 9 -10.00 10.18 3.49
CA ALA A 9 -10.04 9.16 4.54
C ALA A 9 -10.87 7.93 4.12
N ARG A 10 -12.01 8.13 3.44
CA ARG A 10 -12.83 7.03 2.88
C ARG A 10 -12.10 6.26 1.79
N TRP A 11 -11.34 6.95 0.93
CA TRP A 11 -10.53 6.29 -0.10
C TRP A 11 -9.43 5.43 0.53
N ARG A 12 -8.73 5.96 1.53
CA ARG A 12 -7.74 5.20 2.29
C ARG A 12 -8.36 4.00 3.00
N GLY A 13 -9.52 4.16 3.63
CA GLY A 13 -10.26 3.06 4.26
C GLY A 13 -10.64 1.96 3.27
N THR A 14 -11.11 2.33 2.08
CA THR A 14 -11.45 1.40 1.00
C THR A 14 -10.21 0.67 0.48
N ALA A 15 -9.09 1.39 0.31
CA ALA A 15 -7.80 0.82 -0.09
C ALA A 15 -7.29 -0.21 0.94
N ARG A 16 -7.39 0.09 2.24
CA ARG A 16 -7.04 -0.85 3.31
C ARG A 16 -7.86 -2.13 3.24
N LEU A 17 -9.18 -2.01 3.06
CA LEU A 17 -10.06 -3.17 2.92
C LEU A 17 -9.70 -4.01 1.69
N PHE A 18 -9.44 -3.37 0.55
CA PHE A 18 -9.01 -4.06 -0.65
C PHE A 18 -7.69 -4.82 -0.43
N ALA A 19 -6.67 -4.18 0.15
CA ALA A 19 -5.41 -4.84 0.49
C ALA A 19 -5.62 -6.01 1.47
N ALA A 20 -6.46 -5.84 2.49
CA ALA A 20 -6.80 -6.87 3.45
C ALA A 20 -7.38 -8.11 2.75
N LEU A 21 -8.31 -7.94 1.80
CA LEU A 21 -8.91 -9.05 1.05
C LEU A 21 -7.87 -9.82 0.21
N LEU A 22 -6.84 -9.14 -0.32
CA LEU A 22 -5.80 -9.77 -1.13
C LEU A 22 -4.76 -10.54 -0.32
N ILE A 23 -4.52 -10.13 0.93
CA ILE A 23 -3.55 -10.78 1.81
C ILE A 23 -4.18 -11.76 2.79
N ALA A 24 -5.47 -11.57 3.12
CA ALA A 24 -6.20 -12.43 4.05
C ALA A 24 -6.28 -13.86 3.51
N GLN A 25 -5.88 -14.81 4.35
CA GLN A 25 -6.09 -16.22 4.07
C GLN A 25 -7.38 -16.69 4.76
N PRO A 26 -8.18 -17.55 4.11
CA PRO A 26 -9.32 -18.14 4.78
C PRO A 26 -8.83 -18.98 5.98
N PRO A 27 -9.58 -19.00 7.10
CA PRO A 27 -9.27 -19.86 8.24
C PRO A 27 -9.07 -21.31 7.80
N SER A 28 -8.01 -21.95 8.28
CA SER A 28 -7.67 -23.34 7.94
C SER A 28 -8.82 -24.32 8.23
N GLN A 29 -9.62 -24.01 9.24
CA GLN A 29 -10.81 -24.77 9.64
C GLN A 29 -11.90 -24.81 8.55
N LEU A 30 -12.00 -23.78 7.72
CA LEU A 30 -13.03 -23.68 6.68
C LEU A 30 -12.66 -24.41 5.38
N ARG A 31 -11.41 -24.88 5.23
CA ARG A 31 -10.88 -25.56 4.02
C ARG A 31 -11.24 -24.87 2.70
N LEU A 32 -11.50 -23.56 2.73
CA LEU A 32 -11.84 -22.79 1.54
C LEU A 32 -10.57 -22.55 0.72
N LYS A 33 -10.62 -22.85 -0.57
CA LYS A 33 -9.56 -22.46 -1.49
C LYS A 33 -9.64 -20.95 -1.73
N ARG A 34 -8.50 -20.28 -1.66
CA ARG A 34 -8.41 -18.85 -2.01
C ARG A 34 -8.86 -18.67 -3.47
N PRO A 35 -9.72 -17.68 -3.76
CA PRO A 35 -10.06 -17.34 -5.14
C PRO A 35 -8.79 -17.01 -5.94
N PRO A 36 -8.61 -17.53 -7.16
CA PRO A 36 -7.35 -17.44 -7.89
C PRO A 36 -6.92 -16.00 -8.17
N HIS A 37 -7.87 -15.07 -8.28
CA HIS A 37 -7.62 -13.66 -8.58
C HIS A 37 -7.40 -12.78 -7.36
N LEU A 38 -7.78 -13.24 -6.15
CA LEU A 38 -7.62 -12.48 -4.91
C LEU A 38 -6.37 -12.93 -4.18
N ASN A 39 -5.22 -12.44 -4.64
CA ASN A 39 -3.90 -12.82 -4.12
C ASN A 39 -2.96 -11.60 -4.04
N PRO A 40 -1.81 -11.72 -3.36
CA PRO A 40 -0.83 -10.63 -3.25
C PRO A 40 -0.23 -10.17 -4.59
N ALA A 41 -0.29 -10.98 -5.65
CA ALA A 41 0.18 -10.56 -6.97
C ALA A 41 -0.75 -9.53 -7.62
N LEU A 42 -2.05 -9.56 -7.29
CA LEU A 42 -2.95 -8.49 -7.71
C LEU A 42 -2.58 -7.17 -7.03
N LEU A 43 -2.24 -7.21 -5.74
CA LEU A 43 -1.82 -6.02 -4.99
C LEU A 43 -0.56 -5.39 -5.61
N TRP A 44 0.43 -6.22 -5.93
CA TRP A 44 1.64 -5.79 -6.64
C TRP A 44 1.29 -5.07 -7.95
N ARG A 45 0.45 -5.69 -8.79
CA ARG A 45 0.04 -5.13 -10.09
C ARG A 45 -0.70 -3.82 -9.95
N VAL A 46 -1.57 -3.69 -8.96
CA VAL A 46 -2.32 -2.45 -8.68
C VAL A 46 -1.35 -1.33 -8.32
N ILE A 47 -0.46 -1.55 -7.36
CA ILE A 47 0.51 -0.53 -6.93
C ILE A 47 1.44 -0.15 -8.08
N ALA A 48 2.02 -1.12 -8.78
CA ALA A 48 2.88 -0.85 -9.93
C ALA A 48 2.12 -0.11 -11.05
N GLY A 49 0.86 -0.49 -11.30
CA GLY A 49 0.00 0.18 -12.26
C GLY A 49 -0.27 1.64 -11.92
N MET A 50 -0.48 1.95 -10.64
CA MET A 50 -0.65 3.32 -10.16
C MET A 50 0.64 4.14 -10.30
N VAL A 51 1.78 3.58 -9.91
CA VAL A 51 3.09 4.26 -9.95
C VAL A 51 3.55 4.53 -11.38
N ASN A 52 3.15 3.69 -12.35
CA ASN A 52 3.43 3.89 -13.77
C ASN A 52 2.53 4.95 -14.45
N LYS A 53 1.61 5.58 -13.71
CA LYS A 53 0.73 6.65 -14.22
C LYS A 53 1.11 7.99 -13.59
N SER A 54 0.60 9.08 -14.17
CA SER A 54 0.76 10.42 -13.61
C SER A 54 0.21 10.47 -12.20
N PHE A 55 1.03 10.90 -11.24
CA PHE A 55 0.66 10.96 -9.83
C PHE A 55 -0.35 12.09 -9.60
N VAL A 56 -1.56 11.74 -9.16
CA VAL A 56 -2.58 12.72 -8.77
C VAL A 56 -2.36 13.10 -7.31
N LEU A 57 -2.11 14.39 -7.05
CA LEU A 57 -1.86 14.99 -5.74
C LEU A 57 -2.92 14.57 -4.71
N CYS A 58 -2.49 14.24 -3.49
CA CYS A 58 -3.25 13.74 -2.35
C CYS A 58 -3.97 12.39 -2.58
N ALA A 59 -4.70 12.25 -3.68
CA ALA A 59 -5.50 11.08 -4.02
C ALA A 59 -4.66 9.81 -4.13
N THR A 60 -3.59 9.87 -4.94
CA THR A 60 -2.73 8.72 -5.20
C THR A 60 -1.97 8.34 -3.93
N ALA A 61 -1.51 9.34 -3.18
CA ALA A 61 -0.80 9.13 -1.92
C ALA A 61 -1.68 8.44 -0.86
N GLU A 62 -2.92 8.89 -0.65
CA GLU A 62 -3.83 8.26 0.32
C GLU A 62 -4.18 6.81 -0.03
N ILE A 63 -4.42 6.53 -1.32
CA ILE A 63 -4.70 5.17 -1.77
C ILE A 63 -3.46 4.29 -1.59
N LEU A 64 -2.29 4.73 -2.06
CA LEU A 64 -1.03 3.99 -1.88
C LEU A 64 -0.71 3.77 -0.41
N HIS A 65 -0.97 4.76 0.44
CA HIS A 65 -0.78 4.65 1.88
C HIS A 65 -1.67 3.55 2.47
N GLY A 66 -2.97 3.55 2.17
CA GLY A 66 -3.87 2.48 2.63
C GLY A 66 -3.48 1.09 2.14
N LEU A 67 -3.02 0.97 0.89
CA LEU A 67 -2.57 -0.29 0.31
C LEU A 67 -1.30 -0.82 0.99
N LEU A 68 -0.29 0.04 1.19
CA LEU A 68 0.99 -0.34 1.76
C LEU A 68 0.92 -0.56 3.27
N GLU A 69 0.13 0.23 3.98
CA GLU A 69 -0.08 0.07 5.42
C GLU A 69 -0.54 -1.34 5.77
N VAL A 70 -1.43 -1.92 4.95
CA VAL A 70 -2.00 -3.26 5.13
C VAL A 70 -1.21 -4.34 4.40
N GLY A 71 -0.91 -4.14 3.11
CA GLY A 71 -0.32 -5.18 2.27
C GLY A 71 1.20 -5.11 2.11
N GLY A 72 1.84 -4.02 2.54
CA GLY A 72 3.27 -3.78 2.31
C GLY A 72 4.16 -4.85 2.93
N THR A 73 3.86 -5.29 4.16
CA THR A 73 4.60 -6.39 4.81
C THR A 73 4.51 -7.69 4.01
N THR A 74 3.33 -8.02 3.46
CA THR A 74 3.17 -9.19 2.60
C THR A 74 3.98 -9.07 1.33
N LEU A 75 4.03 -7.88 0.71
CA LEU A 75 4.84 -7.66 -0.50
C LEU A 75 6.34 -7.78 -0.20
N LEU A 76 6.82 -7.23 0.92
CA LEU A 76 8.21 -7.41 1.35
C LEU A 76 8.55 -8.89 1.53
N ASN A 77 7.68 -9.66 2.18
CA ASN A 77 7.90 -11.10 2.40
C ASN A 77 7.86 -11.93 1.10
N VAL A 78 6.97 -11.59 0.17
CA VAL A 78 6.76 -12.39 -1.06
C VAL A 78 7.76 -12.03 -2.16
N TYR A 79 8.09 -10.74 -2.32
CA TYR A 79 8.89 -10.24 -3.43
C TYR A 79 10.27 -9.68 -3.02
N GLY A 80 10.56 -9.58 -1.72
CA GLY A 80 11.85 -9.17 -1.18
C GLY A 80 12.36 -7.86 -1.78
N VAL A 81 13.57 -7.92 -2.34
CA VAL A 81 14.27 -6.79 -2.98
C VAL A 81 13.44 -6.10 -4.06
N GLN A 82 12.54 -6.81 -4.76
CA GLN A 82 11.70 -6.16 -5.77
C GLN A 82 10.69 -5.20 -5.13
N SER A 83 10.14 -5.56 -3.96
CA SER A 83 9.31 -4.64 -3.18
C SER A 83 10.10 -3.43 -2.71
N GLU A 84 11.34 -3.59 -2.27
CA GLU A 84 12.18 -2.45 -1.90
C GLU A 84 12.39 -1.49 -3.09
N ARG A 85 12.67 -2.04 -4.28
CA ARG A 85 12.79 -1.23 -5.51
C ARG A 85 11.49 -0.50 -5.85
N LEU A 86 10.33 -1.14 -5.68
CA LEU A 86 9.03 -0.51 -5.88
C LEU A 86 8.84 0.65 -4.89
N LEU A 87 9.19 0.47 -3.62
CA LEU A 87 9.12 1.52 -2.61
C LEU A 87 10.06 2.69 -2.95
N SER A 88 11.30 2.43 -3.35
CA SER A 88 12.21 3.46 -3.83
C SER A 88 11.67 4.21 -5.06
N THR A 89 10.98 3.50 -5.95
CA THR A 89 10.33 4.12 -7.12
C THR A 89 9.23 5.09 -6.69
N ILE A 90 8.37 4.69 -5.74
CA ILE A 90 7.32 5.56 -5.17
C ILE A 90 7.95 6.81 -4.54
N THR A 91 8.97 6.62 -3.71
CA THR A 91 9.70 7.72 -3.07
C THR A 91 10.28 8.69 -4.10
N ASN A 92 10.88 8.19 -5.17
CA ASN A 92 11.43 9.01 -6.25
C ASN A 92 10.34 9.76 -7.02
N CYS A 93 9.19 9.14 -7.31
CA CYS A 93 8.07 9.80 -7.97
C CYS A 93 7.55 11.00 -7.17
N ILE A 94 7.35 10.83 -5.87
CA ILE A 94 6.90 11.93 -4.98
C ILE A 94 7.97 13.02 -4.90
N ASN A 95 9.23 12.61 -4.73
CA ASN A 95 10.35 13.55 -4.64
C ASN A 95 10.66 14.32 -5.92
N SER A 96 10.29 13.80 -7.08
CA SER A 96 10.56 14.49 -8.35
C SER A 96 9.65 15.70 -8.58
N SER A 97 8.62 15.89 -7.76
CA SER A 97 7.66 16.98 -7.91
C SER A 97 7.58 17.84 -6.62
N PRO A 98 7.92 19.14 -6.67
CA PRO A 98 7.85 20.00 -5.50
C PRO A 98 6.42 20.15 -4.97
N SER A 99 5.41 20.19 -5.85
CA SER A 99 4.00 20.24 -5.45
C SER A 99 3.53 19.00 -4.67
N LEU A 100 4.15 17.83 -4.90
CA LEU A 100 3.84 16.61 -4.16
C LEU A 100 4.53 16.61 -2.78
N ARG A 101 5.78 17.08 -2.71
CA ARG A 101 6.59 17.07 -1.48
C ARG A 101 5.99 17.86 -0.32
N ASP A 102 5.28 18.94 -0.61
CA ASP A 102 4.75 19.85 0.42
C ASP A 102 3.35 19.45 0.91
N SER A 103 2.79 18.37 0.39
CA SER A 103 1.43 17.92 0.73
C SER A 103 1.43 16.88 1.84
N SER A 104 0.48 17.03 2.79
CA SER A 104 0.41 16.20 3.99
C SER A 104 0.26 14.68 3.72
N PRO A 105 -0.58 14.23 2.75
CA PRO A 105 -0.73 12.80 2.48
C PRO A 105 0.55 12.15 1.93
N GLU A 106 1.25 12.84 1.05
CA GLU A 106 2.51 12.44 0.44
C GLU A 106 3.62 12.33 1.50
N ILE A 107 3.72 13.31 2.40
CA ILE A 107 4.64 13.26 3.55
C ILE A 107 4.33 12.04 4.42
N ALA A 108 3.06 11.82 4.76
CA ALA A 108 2.65 10.69 5.60
C ALA A 108 2.97 9.33 4.95
N LEU A 109 2.79 9.24 3.62
CA LEU A 109 3.17 8.06 2.84
C LEU A 109 4.69 7.85 2.88
N LEU A 110 5.49 8.88 2.61
CA LEU A 110 6.95 8.80 2.63
C LEU A 110 7.47 8.37 4.01
N SER A 111 6.99 8.99 5.09
CA SER A 111 7.38 8.61 6.45
C SER A 111 7.03 7.15 6.76
N THR A 112 5.90 6.65 6.27
CA THR A 112 5.50 5.25 6.45
C THR A 112 6.42 4.30 5.68
N ILE A 113 6.80 4.65 4.44
CA ILE A 113 7.75 3.88 3.64
C ILE A 113 9.12 3.83 4.30
N GLU A 114 9.64 4.98 4.74
CA GLU A 114 10.95 5.09 5.41
C GLU A 114 10.99 4.26 6.70
N LEU A 115 9.94 4.37 7.53
CA LEU A 115 9.83 3.58 8.74
C LEU A 115 9.79 2.08 8.42
N ALA A 116 9.03 1.69 7.40
CA ALA A 116 8.90 0.29 7.01
C ALA A 116 10.20 -0.28 6.44
N GLN A 117 10.95 0.49 5.64
CA GLN A 117 12.27 0.09 5.15
C GLN A 117 13.29 -0.07 6.28
N LYS A 118 13.22 0.77 7.31
CA LYS A 118 14.11 0.68 8.47
C LYS A 118 13.83 -0.54 9.35
N ILE A 119 12.55 -0.87 9.55
CA ILE A 119 12.13 -1.96 10.46
C ILE A 119 11.98 -3.29 9.70
N GLY A 120 11.83 -3.25 8.37
CA GLY A 120 11.54 -4.40 7.53
C GLY A 120 10.06 -4.83 7.56
N GLN A 121 9.15 -3.97 8.04
CA GLN A 121 7.71 -4.26 8.13
C GLN A 121 6.87 -2.98 8.09
N PHE A 122 5.68 -3.08 7.52
CA PHE A 122 4.66 -2.02 7.58
C PHE A 122 3.81 -2.15 8.85
N PRO A 123 3.04 -1.10 9.22
CA PRO A 123 2.27 -1.08 10.47
C PRO A 123 1.35 -2.28 10.68
N TYR A 124 0.72 -2.77 9.62
CA TYR A 124 -0.03 -4.02 9.69
C TYR A 124 0.87 -5.21 9.36
N VAL A 125 0.85 -6.19 10.25
CA VAL A 125 1.47 -7.50 10.05
C VAL A 125 0.33 -8.52 10.04
N PRO A 126 0.02 -9.16 8.89
CA PRO A 126 -0.93 -10.26 8.88
C PRO A 126 -0.41 -11.39 9.78
N ALA A 127 -1.32 -12.07 10.47
CA ALA A 127 -0.97 -13.18 11.34
C ALA A 127 -0.11 -14.21 10.58
N LYS A 128 1.12 -14.45 11.06
CA LYS A 128 1.95 -15.55 10.56
C LYS A 128 1.31 -16.86 10.98
N ILE A 129 1.06 -17.74 10.03
CA ILE A 129 0.65 -19.11 10.31
C ILE A 129 1.88 -19.99 10.06
N SER A 130 2.34 -20.63 11.14
CA SER A 130 3.28 -21.75 11.17
C SER A 130 2.80 -22.94 10.38
#